data_AF-A0A3S1F8T6-F1
#
_entry.id   AF-A0A3S1F8T6-F1
#
_cell.length_a   1.000
_cell.length_b   1.000
_cell.length_c   1.000
_cell.angle_alpha   90.00
_cell.angle_beta   90.00
_cell.angle_gamma   90.00
#
_symmetry.space_group_name_H-M   'P 1'
#
loop_
_entity.id
_entity.type
_entity.pdbx_description
1 polymer ?
#
loop_
_entity_poly.entity_id
_entity_poly.type
_entity_poly.pdbx_seq_one_letter_code
_entity_poly.pdbx_strand_id
1 'polypeptide(L)'
;VYLSNAEAEFEVELTVNKGREEPYALGDGYGHLAVSVIDLDSEHDRLGALGLNPKKIVEFNRDGALLARFFFIEDPDGYKIEVLQRRGRFK
;
A
#
# COMPACT_ATOMS: atom_id res chain seq x y z
N VAL A 1 13.80 7.32 9.57
CA VAL A 1 13.04 8.27 8.72
C VAL A 1 11.58 8.04 9.01
N TYR A 2 10.84 9.05 9.45
CA TYR A 2 9.42 8.90 9.74
C TYR A 2 8.61 9.44 8.57
N LEU A 3 7.67 8.64 8.07
CA LEU A 3 6.71 9.02 7.05
C LEU A 3 5.34 9.19 7.70
N SER A 4 4.73 10.35 7.48
CA SER A 4 3.41 10.70 8.00
C SER A 4 2.67 11.61 7.03
N ASN A 5 1.38 11.83 7.26
CA ASN A 5 0.56 12.79 6.54
C ASN A 5 -0.36 13.56 7.50
N ALA A 6 -1.10 14.53 6.98
CA ALA A 6 -2.01 15.34 7.79
C ALA A 6 -3.37 14.65 8.08
N GLU A 7 -3.60 13.46 7.54
CA GLU A 7 -4.90 12.76 7.61
C GLU A 7 -4.99 11.78 8.78
N ALA A 8 -3.86 11.26 9.27
CA ALA A 8 -3.80 10.29 10.36
C ALA A 8 -2.59 10.52 11.28
N GLU A 9 -2.74 10.15 12.55
CA GLU A 9 -1.65 10.18 13.55
C GLU A 9 -0.64 9.03 13.38
N PHE A 10 -0.93 8.07 12.51
CA PHE A 10 -0.06 6.92 12.28
C PHE A 10 1.18 7.32 11.47
N GLU A 11 2.34 6.82 11.89
CA GLU A 11 3.61 7.03 11.20
C GLU A 11 4.26 5.69 10.83
N VAL A 12 4.93 5.68 9.68
CA VAL A 12 5.82 4.58 9.28
C VAL A 12 7.25 5.00 9.55
N GLU A 13 7.94 4.29 10.43
CA GLU A 13 9.37 4.47 10.64
C GLU A 13 10.17 3.55 9.71
N LEU A 14 10.99 4.15 8.85
CA LEU A 14 11.98 3.46 8.02
C LEU A 14 13.37 3.58 8.65
N THR A 15 14.04 2.46 8.82
CA THR A 15 15.38 2.40 9.42
C THR A 15 16.43 1.98 8.39
N VAL A 16 17.43 2.85 8.20
CA VAL A 16 18.57 2.58 7.31
C VAL A 16 19.80 2.29 8.15
N ASN A 17 20.26 1.04 8.11
CA ASN A 17 21.45 0.61 8.85
C ASN A 17 22.73 1.07 8.13
N LYS A 18 23.64 1.71 8.88
CA LYS A 18 24.90 2.23 8.34
C LYS A 18 25.78 1.11 7.77
N GLY A 19 26.25 1.30 6.54
CA GLY A 19 27.21 0.39 5.89
C GLY A 19 26.60 -0.94 5.42
N ARG A 20 25.27 -1.07 5.42
CA ARG A 20 24.60 -2.23 4.83
C ARG A 20 24.51 -2.04 3.31
N GLU A 21 25.02 -3.02 2.57
CA GLU A 21 24.99 -3.05 1.10
C GLU A 21 24.00 -4.08 0.56
N GLU A 22 23.76 -5.15 1.33
CA GLU A 22 22.85 -6.24 0.94
C GLU A 22 21.38 -5.93 1.28
N PRO A 23 20.41 -6.30 0.42
CA PRO A 23 18.98 -6.20 0.71
C PRO A 23 18.57 -6.86 2.03
N TYR A 24 17.45 -6.41 2.62
CA TYR A 24 16.89 -7.06 3.80
C TYR A 24 16.17 -8.35 3.43
N ALA A 25 16.32 -9.38 4.27
CA ALA A 25 15.52 -10.59 4.14
C ALA A 25 14.12 -10.32 4.70
N LEU A 26 13.11 -10.32 3.83
CA LEU A 26 11.72 -10.04 4.22
C LEU A 26 11.10 -11.14 5.10
N GLY A 27 11.49 -12.40 4.85
CA GLY A 27 10.85 -13.56 5.48
C GLY A 27 9.39 -13.75 5.04
N ASP A 28 8.63 -14.51 5.81
CA ASP A 28 7.23 -14.89 5.54
C ASP A 28 6.24 -14.52 6.66
N GLY A 29 6.74 -13.93 7.75
CA GLY A 29 5.92 -13.54 8.90
C GLY A 29 5.19 -12.19 8.73
N TYR A 30 5.71 -11.29 7.89
CA TYR A 30 5.09 -10.00 7.60
C TYR A 30 4.23 -10.06 6.34
N GLY A 31 3.00 -9.53 6.42
CA GLY A 31 2.07 -9.50 5.30
C GLY A 31 2.27 -8.28 4.39
N HIS A 32 1.80 -7.12 4.85
CA HIS A 32 1.88 -5.83 4.17
C HIS A 32 1.42 -4.70 5.10
N LEU A 33 1.73 -3.46 4.71
CA LEU A 33 1.06 -2.26 5.22
C LEU A 33 -0.14 -1.97 4.32
N ALA A 34 -1.23 -1.45 4.88
CA ALA A 34 -2.38 -1.01 4.11
C ALA A 34 -2.60 0.50 4.27
N VAL A 35 -2.88 1.20 3.17
CA VAL A 35 -3.22 2.62 3.12
C VAL A 35 -4.53 2.83 2.39
N SER A 36 -5.34 3.76 2.87
CA SER A 36 -6.67 4.03 2.32
C SER A 36 -6.69 5.33 1.49
N VAL A 37 -7.37 5.29 0.35
CA VAL A 37 -7.55 6.44 -0.54
C VAL A 37 -9.01 6.67 -0.87
N ILE A 38 -9.38 7.92 -1.15
CA ILE A 38 -10.76 8.28 -1.48
C ILE A 38 -11.16 7.70 -2.85
N ASP A 39 -10.29 7.83 -3.84
CA ASP A 39 -10.49 7.36 -5.22
C ASP A 39 -9.36 6.42 -5.62
N LEU A 40 -9.69 5.13 -5.73
CA LEU A 40 -8.71 4.08 -6.03
C LEU A 40 -8.27 4.09 -7.49
N ASP A 41 -9.18 4.41 -8.41
CA ASP A 41 -8.90 4.42 -9.85
C ASP A 41 -7.97 5.58 -10.17
N SER A 42 -8.26 6.77 -9.64
CA SER A 42 -7.38 7.94 -9.83
C SER A 42 -5.99 7.73 -9.24
N GLU A 43 -5.88 7.07 -8.09
CA GLU A 43 -4.57 6.80 -7.48
C GLU A 43 -3.80 5.73 -8.25
N HIS A 44 -4.49 4.69 -8.73
CA HIS A 44 -3.89 3.66 -9.57
C HIS A 44 -3.30 4.26 -10.86
N ASP A 45 -4.06 5.10 -11.55
CA ASP A 45 -3.61 5.81 -12.75
C ASP A 45 -2.41 6.71 -12.46
N ARG A 46 -2.44 7.46 -11.34
CA ARG A 46 -1.33 8.32 -10.92
C ARG A 46 -0.05 7.52 -10.72
N LEU A 47 -0.11 6.40 -10.00
CA LEU A 47 1.05 5.54 -9.75
C LEU A 47 1.53 4.87 -11.04
N GLY A 48 0.62 4.47 -11.93
CA GLY A 48 0.95 3.96 -13.26
C GLY A 48 1.68 5.00 -14.13
N ALA A 49 1.20 6.24 -14.15
CA ALA A 49 1.83 7.34 -14.89
C ALA A 49 3.24 7.70 -14.36
N LEU A 50 3.49 7.44 -13.07
CA LEU A 50 4.81 7.59 -12.45
C LEU A 50 5.76 6.41 -12.72
N GLY A 51 5.30 5.36 -13.42
CA GLY A 51 6.12 4.18 -13.72
C GLY A 51 6.33 3.25 -12.52
N LEU A 52 5.51 3.36 -11.48
CA LEU A 52 5.64 2.58 -10.23
C LEU A 52 4.96 1.20 -10.31
N ASN A 53 4.36 0.87 -11.46
CA ASN A 53 3.84 -0.46 -11.79
C ASN A 53 2.88 -1.08 -10.75
N PRO A 54 1.81 -0.37 -10.31
CA PRO A 54 0.81 -0.97 -9.43
C PRO A 54 0.18 -2.20 -10.07
N LYS A 55 -0.11 -3.24 -9.28
CA LYS A 55 -0.84 -4.42 -9.75
C LYS A 55 -2.26 -4.02 -10.14
N LYS A 56 -2.96 -4.92 -10.85
CA LYS A 56 -4.36 -4.68 -11.25
C LYS A 56 -5.25 -4.47 -10.02
N ILE A 57 -6.23 -3.58 -10.15
CA ILE A 57 -7.30 -3.43 -9.16
C ILE A 57 -8.07 -4.75 -9.06
N VAL A 58 -8.33 -5.15 -7.81
CA VAL A 58 -9.13 -6.32 -7.44
C VAL A 58 -10.39 -5.82 -6.75
N GLU A 59 -11.53 -6.38 -7.17
CA GLU A 59 -12.82 -6.14 -6.55
C GLU A 59 -13.26 -7.38 -5.79
N PHE A 60 -13.48 -7.23 -4.49
CA PHE A 60 -13.97 -8.29 -3.64
C PHE A 60 -15.47 -8.12 -3.39
N ASN A 61 -16.26 -8.99 -4.01
CA ASN A 61 -17.71 -9.02 -3.87
C ASN A 61 -18.11 -10.13 -2.88
N ARG A 62 -19.00 -9.81 -1.94
CA ARG A 62 -19.57 -10.76 -0.97
C ARG A 62 -21.08 -10.59 -0.93
N ASP A 63 -21.81 -11.69 -1.06
CA ASP A 63 -23.27 -11.74 -1.00
C ASP A 63 -23.95 -10.77 -2.01
N GLY A 64 -23.36 -10.60 -3.19
CA GLY A 64 -23.85 -9.70 -4.25
C GLY A 64 -23.55 -8.21 -4.04
N ALA A 65 -22.84 -7.86 -2.95
CA ALA A 65 -22.41 -6.50 -2.68
C ALA A 65 -20.88 -6.36 -2.79
N LEU A 66 -20.44 -5.26 -3.39
CA LEU A 66 -19.03 -4.86 -3.40
C LEU A 66 -18.57 -4.55 -1.98
N LEU A 67 -17.70 -5.38 -1.43
CA LEU A 67 -17.20 -5.28 -0.06
C LEU A 67 -15.93 -4.42 0.00
N ALA A 68 -14.99 -4.63 -0.93
CA ALA A 68 -13.74 -3.89 -1.00
C ALA A 68 -13.21 -3.79 -2.43
N ARG A 69 -12.49 -2.71 -2.72
CA ARG A 69 -11.67 -2.55 -3.93
C ARG A 69 -10.26 -2.19 -3.46
N PHE A 70 -9.25 -2.84 -4.00
CA PHE A 70 -7.86 -2.58 -3.64
C PHE A 70 -6.91 -2.98 -4.77
N PHE A 71 -5.68 -2.49 -4.72
CA PHE A 71 -4.56 -3.03 -5.50
C PHE A 71 -3.32 -3.14 -4.62
N PHE A 72 -2.35 -3.94 -5.07
CA PHE A 72 -1.04 -4.00 -4.43
C PHE A 72 -0.01 -3.22 -5.23
N ILE A 73 0.91 -2.59 -4.51
CA ILE A 73 2.18 -2.09 -5.04
C ILE A 73 3.32 -2.64 -4.18
N GLU A 74 4.52 -2.73 -4.76
CA GLU A 74 5.71 -3.19 -4.07
C GLU A 74 6.73 -2.04 -4.06
N ASP A 75 7.30 -1.76 -2.90
CA ASP A 75 8.34 -0.74 -2.77
C ASP A 75 9.70 -1.25 -3.28
N PRO A 76 10.74 -0.40 -3.38
CA PRO A 76 12.05 -0.81 -3.87
C PRO A 76 12.75 -1.91 -3.06
N ASP A 77 12.36 -2.11 -1.79
CA ASP A 77 12.91 -3.13 -0.89
C ASP A 77 12.09 -4.43 -0.91
N GLY A 78 10.99 -4.48 -1.67
CA GLY A 78 10.14 -5.66 -1.83
C GLY A 78 8.96 -5.73 -0.86
N TYR A 79 8.75 -4.71 -0.01
CA TYR A 79 7.60 -4.68 0.88
C TYR A 79 6.32 -4.41 0.11
N LYS A 80 5.31 -5.24 0.33
CA LYS A 80 3.98 -5.09 -0.27
C LYS A 80 3.20 -4.02 0.49
N ILE A 81 2.50 -3.19 -0.27
CA ILE A 81 1.57 -2.18 0.23
C ILE A 81 0.23 -2.41 -0.43
N GLU A 82 -0.82 -2.61 0.37
CA GLU A 82 -2.20 -2.65 -0.08
C GLU A 82 -2.75 -1.21 -0.13
N VAL A 83 -3.22 -0.78 -1.29
CA VAL A 83 -3.94 0.48 -1.44
C VAL A 83 -5.42 0.14 -1.58
N LEU A 84 -6.24 0.60 -0.64
CA LEU A 84 -7.67 0.28 -0.60
C LEU A 84 -8.55 1.52 -0.76
N GLN A 85 -9.71 1.36 -1.39
CA GLN A 85 -10.69 2.42 -1.46
C GLN A 85 -11.39 2.61 -0.10
N ARG A 86 -11.44 3.84 0.40
CA ARG A 86 -12.17 4.21 1.60
C ARG A 86 -13.65 3.91 1.42
N ARG A 87 -14.15 2.95 2.21
CA ARG A 87 -15.56 2.56 2.27
C ARG A 87 -15.86 1.90 3.60
N GLY A 88 -17.08 2.13 4.12
CA GLY A 88 -17.55 1.50 5.35
C GLY A 88 -16.69 1.93 6.56
N ARG A 89 -16.01 0.97 7.19
CA ARG A 89 -15.15 1.24 8.36
C ARG A 89 -13.79 1.85 8.01
N PHE A 90 -13.36 1.74 6.77
CA PHE A 90 -12.06 2.25 6.32
C PHE A 90 -12.18 3.77 6.10
N LYS A 91 -11.48 4.53 6.95
CA LYS A 91 -11.42 5.98 6.91
C LYS A 91 -10.14 6.46 6.26
#